data_AF-A0A7L8UJ31-F1
#
_entry.id   AF-A0A7L8UJ31-F1
#
_cell.length_a   1.000
_cell.length_b   1.000
_cell.length_c   1.000
_cell.angle_alpha   90.00
_cell.angle_beta   90.00
_cell.angle_gamma   90.00
#
_symmetry.space_group_name_H-M   'P 1'
#
loop_
_entity.id
_entity.type
_entity.pdbx_description
1 polymer ?
#
loop_
_entity_poly.entity_id
_entity_poly.type
_entity_poly.pdbx_seq_one_letter_code
_entity_poly.pdbx_strand_id
1 'polypeptide(L)'
;MEYGSASIIKGISINVISILGTIAVIQFLPNKKTPIPPKYNHSFKFYLITICLLGYTIKGTAYEDILEGATNGTFVSYLLLFFDATVGLALFLFMQKNIKFVVVAILLYVLLLTFAGSRSAIIFVLIIFICLSIFENNLKAKEKMRKIVLFLCIVSPIMFYYATNVRSSVDQSSVTKLLVGRISMVELASIPIDAINDKTMNYTLYDKKYGIINQLQQSFNEVSPLNLFELDVNPNQYHRPIFLGNDELSIIDKYMSMNMTLPTYFYVETNLFFGCILTILFLSLLYYFWVRNSDNIYLLVGIITQLYYMLQYFDWVMLVAGFYRIFLTIFALKCIEKFFNIISNWDFRLKVSS
;
A
#
# COMPACT_ATOMS: atom_id res chain seq x y z
N MET A 1 19.11 -7.62 16.55
CA MET A 1 19.51 -8.31 15.31
C MET A 1 20.53 -7.43 14.62
N GLU A 2 21.76 -7.91 14.52
CA GLU A 2 22.77 -7.30 13.65
C GLU A 2 22.63 -7.98 12.29
N TYR A 3 22.30 -7.20 11.26
CA TYR A 3 22.24 -7.71 9.89
C TYR A 3 23.65 -7.86 9.34
N GLY A 4 23.93 -8.95 8.63
CA GLY A 4 25.21 -9.13 7.96
C GLY A 4 25.47 -7.99 6.97
N SER A 5 26.67 -7.39 7.01
CA SER A 5 27.04 -6.30 6.09
C SER A 5 26.88 -6.71 4.62
N ALA A 6 27.14 -7.98 4.30
CA ALA A 6 26.92 -8.56 2.97
C ALA A 6 25.45 -8.57 2.54
N SER A 7 24.53 -8.88 3.46
CA SER A 7 23.09 -8.97 3.17
C SER A 7 22.46 -7.60 2.98
N ILE A 8 22.92 -6.61 3.74
CA ILE A 8 22.56 -5.20 3.51
C ILE A 8 22.97 -4.76 2.11
N ILE A 9 24.22 -5.00 1.72
CA ILE A 9 24.75 -4.61 0.40
C ILE A 9 23.96 -5.31 -0.71
N LYS A 10 23.67 -6.60 -0.55
CA LYS A 10 22.91 -7.38 -1.53
C LYS A 10 21.46 -6.89 -1.64
N GLY A 11 20.80 -6.62 -0.51
CA GLY A 11 19.44 -6.07 -0.48
C GLY A 11 19.36 -4.69 -1.15
N ILE A 12 20.31 -3.80 -0.88
CA ILE A 12 20.41 -2.50 -1.57
C ILE A 12 20.61 -2.72 -3.06
N SER A 13 21.55 -3.59 -3.44
CA SER A 13 21.89 -3.84 -4.85
C SER A 13 20.69 -4.36 -5.64
N ILE A 14 19.95 -5.34 -5.11
CA ILE A 14 18.76 -5.90 -5.77
C ILE A 14 17.72 -4.80 -6.05
N ASN A 15 17.40 -3.99 -5.04
CA ASN A 15 16.40 -2.93 -5.19
C ASN A 15 16.88 -1.83 -6.16
N VAL A 16 18.13 -1.38 -6.02
CA VAL A 16 18.70 -0.31 -6.85
C VAL A 16 18.83 -0.74 -8.32
N ILE A 17 19.40 -1.92 -8.59
CA ILE A 17 19.56 -2.45 -9.95
C ILE A 17 18.19 -2.61 -10.60
N SER A 18 17.21 -3.16 -9.89
CA SER A 18 15.86 -3.36 -10.42
C SER A 18 15.18 -2.03 -10.77
N ILE A 19 15.29 -1.02 -9.91
CA ILE A 19 14.72 0.31 -10.15
C ILE A 19 15.42 1.00 -11.32
N LEU A 20 16.75 1.04 -11.33
CA LEU A 20 17.52 1.68 -12.40
C LEU A 20 17.30 0.99 -13.75
N GLY A 21 17.28 -0.35 -13.77
CA GLY A 21 16.96 -1.13 -14.97
C GLY A 21 15.55 -0.85 -15.47
N THR A 22 14.57 -0.75 -14.57
CA THR A 22 13.20 -0.37 -14.92
C THR A 22 13.14 1.02 -15.53
N ILE A 23 13.81 2.01 -14.93
CA ILE A 23 13.89 3.38 -15.46
C ILE A 23 14.51 3.37 -16.86
N ALA A 24 15.60 2.63 -17.07
CA ALA A 24 16.25 2.52 -18.36
C ALA A 24 15.31 1.93 -19.43
N VAL A 25 14.59 0.85 -19.12
CA VAL A 25 13.61 0.26 -20.06
C VAL A 25 12.45 1.23 -20.33
N ILE A 26 11.92 1.89 -19.30
CA ILE A 26 10.83 2.86 -19.44
C ILE A 26 11.19 4.03 -20.36
N GLN A 27 12.46 4.46 -20.41
CA GLN A 27 12.90 5.52 -21.32
C GLN A 27 12.71 5.17 -22.81
N PHE A 28 12.66 3.88 -23.15
CA PHE A 28 12.39 3.40 -24.51
C PHE A 28 10.92 3.08 -24.76
N LEU A 29 10.07 3.12 -23.73
CA LEU A 29 8.63 2.90 -23.85
C LEU A 29 7.91 4.21 -24.23
N PRO A 30 6.71 4.12 -24.86
CA PRO A 30 5.93 5.30 -25.16
C PRO A 30 5.65 6.09 -23.89
N ASN A 31 5.70 7.42 -23.96
CA ASN A 31 5.41 8.28 -22.82
C ASN A 31 4.22 9.19 -23.15
N LYS A 32 3.30 9.35 -22.19
CA LYS A 32 2.17 10.26 -22.36
C LYS A 32 2.46 11.60 -21.70
N LYS A 33 2.24 12.66 -22.46
CA LYS A 33 2.35 14.06 -22.00
C LYS A 33 0.99 14.73 -21.80
N THR A 34 -0.12 14.08 -22.15
CA THR A 34 -1.44 14.69 -22.03
C THR A 34 -1.99 14.47 -20.63
N PRO A 35 -2.27 15.56 -19.91
CA PRO A 35 -2.58 15.47 -18.50
C PRO A 35 -4.08 15.22 -18.28
N ILE A 36 -4.40 14.43 -17.26
CA ILE A 36 -5.78 13.98 -17.00
C ILE A 36 -6.56 15.10 -16.29
N PRO A 37 -7.67 15.60 -16.87
CA PRO A 37 -8.47 16.61 -16.21
C PRO A 37 -9.29 16.01 -15.05
N PRO A 38 -9.46 16.73 -13.94
CA PRO A 38 -10.31 16.30 -12.83
C PRO A 38 -11.78 16.22 -13.26
N LYS A 39 -12.40 15.06 -13.04
CA LYS A 39 -13.75 14.76 -13.58
C LYS A 39 -14.91 15.07 -12.64
N TYR A 40 -14.74 15.05 -11.31
CA TYR A 40 -15.89 14.99 -10.39
C TYR A 40 -15.86 15.99 -9.23
N ASN A 41 -17.05 16.48 -8.86
CA ASN A 41 -17.25 17.44 -7.76
C ASN A 41 -17.51 16.77 -6.39
N HIS A 42 -17.97 15.51 -6.35
CA HIS A 42 -18.37 14.83 -5.10
C HIS A 42 -17.28 13.93 -4.48
N SER A 43 -16.09 13.89 -5.08
CA SER A 43 -14.93 13.11 -4.58
C SER A 43 -14.57 13.44 -3.13
N PHE A 44 -14.78 14.70 -2.69
CA PHE A 44 -14.54 15.10 -1.30
C PHE A 44 -15.47 14.41 -0.29
N LYS A 45 -16.76 14.26 -0.62
CA LYS A 45 -17.72 13.60 0.27
C LYS A 45 -17.38 12.11 0.42
N PHE A 46 -17.05 11.46 -0.69
CA PHE A 46 -16.60 10.07 -0.67
C PHE A 46 -15.36 9.88 0.22
N TYR A 47 -14.35 10.75 0.04
CA TYR A 47 -13.16 10.73 0.88
C TYR A 47 -13.48 10.95 2.36
N LEU A 48 -14.37 11.89 2.68
CA LEU A 48 -14.77 12.15 4.06
C LEU A 48 -15.48 10.94 4.70
N ILE A 49 -16.36 10.26 3.96
CA ILE A 49 -17.01 9.02 4.44
C ILE A 49 -15.95 7.95 4.71
N THR A 50 -15.01 7.79 3.78
CA THR A 50 -13.93 6.80 3.86
C THR A 50 -13.05 7.03 5.10
N ILE A 51 -12.61 8.27 5.34
CA ILE A 51 -11.75 8.60 6.48
C ILE A 51 -12.51 8.46 7.82
N CYS A 52 -13.82 8.78 7.85
CA CYS A 52 -14.65 8.60 9.02
C CYS A 52 -14.85 7.12 9.39
N LEU A 53 -15.08 6.26 8.39
CA LEU A 53 -15.19 4.80 8.61
C LEU A 53 -13.90 4.22 9.19
N LEU A 54 -12.75 4.63 8.64
CA LEU A 54 -11.43 4.23 9.16
C LEU A 54 -11.20 4.74 10.59
N GLY A 55 -11.56 6.00 10.87
CA GLY A 55 -11.44 6.56 12.22
C GLY A 55 -12.32 5.87 13.25
N TYR A 56 -13.53 5.44 12.85
CA TYR A 56 -14.41 4.66 13.71
C TYR A 56 -13.80 3.31 14.08
N THR A 57 -13.19 2.61 13.12
CA THR A 57 -12.52 1.32 13.38
C THR A 57 -11.36 1.48 14.35
N ILE A 58 -10.50 2.48 14.11
CA ILE A 58 -9.33 2.76 14.96
C ILE A 58 -9.73 3.16 16.39
N LYS A 59 -10.87 3.84 16.57
CA LYS A 59 -11.36 4.22 17.91
C LYS A 59 -12.07 3.07 18.61
N GLY A 60 -12.78 2.23 17.86
CA GLY A 60 -13.57 1.13 18.40
C GLY A 60 -12.75 -0.08 18.85
N THR A 61 -11.54 -0.23 18.33
CA THR A 61 -10.61 -1.33 18.63
C THR A 61 -9.18 -0.79 18.65
N ALA A 62 -8.33 -1.24 19.57
CA ALA A 62 -6.92 -0.84 19.54
C ALA A 62 -6.30 -1.30 18.20
N TYR A 63 -5.29 -0.58 17.69
CA TYR A 63 -4.66 -0.98 16.42
C TYR A 63 -4.14 -2.42 16.47
N GLU A 64 -3.64 -2.87 17.61
CA GLU A 64 -3.21 -4.26 17.81
C GLU A 64 -4.38 -5.24 17.65
N ASP A 65 -5.54 -4.95 18.25
CA ASP A 65 -6.77 -5.75 18.04
C ASP A 65 -7.20 -5.78 16.55
N ILE A 66 -6.99 -4.69 15.80
CA ILE A 66 -7.24 -4.67 14.34
C ILE A 66 -6.27 -5.62 13.63
N LEU A 67 -5.00 -5.68 14.04
CA LEU A 67 -4.01 -6.61 13.47
C LEU A 67 -4.26 -8.07 13.86
N GLU A 68 -4.78 -8.30 15.06
CA GLU A 68 -5.17 -9.61 15.58
C GLU A 68 -6.53 -10.08 15.04
N GLY A 69 -7.20 -9.24 14.24
CA GLY A 69 -8.43 -9.61 13.54
C GLY A 69 -9.69 -9.50 14.38
N ALA A 70 -9.66 -8.79 15.52
CA ALA A 70 -10.84 -8.57 16.37
C ALA A 70 -11.97 -7.81 15.65
N THR A 71 -11.64 -7.12 14.55
CA THR A 71 -12.62 -6.42 13.70
C THR A 71 -13.16 -7.27 12.54
N ASN A 72 -12.62 -8.49 12.33
CA ASN A 72 -13.06 -9.39 11.27
C ASN A 72 -14.52 -9.80 11.50
N GLY A 73 -15.31 -9.80 10.42
CA GLY A 73 -16.74 -10.15 10.48
C GLY A 73 -17.67 -9.03 10.99
N THR A 74 -17.14 -7.87 11.36
CA THR A 74 -17.99 -6.70 11.69
C THR A 74 -18.57 -6.04 10.44
N PHE A 75 -19.73 -5.39 10.57
CA PHE A 75 -20.32 -4.62 9.47
C PHE A 75 -19.39 -3.50 8.99
N VAL A 76 -18.63 -2.89 9.90
CA VAL A 76 -17.68 -1.83 9.54
C VAL A 76 -16.49 -2.39 8.76
N SER A 77 -15.96 -3.56 9.10
CA SER A 77 -14.89 -4.18 8.31
C SER A 77 -15.36 -4.57 6.91
N TYR A 78 -16.63 -4.98 6.77
CA TYR A 78 -17.25 -5.18 5.45
C TYR A 78 -17.34 -3.87 4.66
N LEU A 79 -17.78 -2.76 5.28
CA LEU A 79 -17.83 -1.45 4.61
C LEU A 79 -16.44 -0.98 4.16
N LEU A 80 -15.40 -1.22 4.95
CA LEU A 80 -14.02 -0.83 4.59
C LEU A 80 -13.48 -1.53 3.34
N LEU A 81 -14.08 -2.65 2.90
CA LEU A 81 -13.77 -3.24 1.58
C LEU A 81 -14.17 -2.33 0.42
N PHE A 82 -15.27 -1.58 0.58
CA PHE A 82 -15.81 -0.63 -0.41
C PHE A 82 -15.29 0.80 -0.20
N PHE A 83 -14.71 1.08 0.96
CA PHE A 83 -14.18 2.39 1.33
C PHE A 83 -12.74 2.22 1.81
N ASP A 84 -11.87 1.77 0.90
CA ASP A 84 -10.44 1.73 1.19
C ASP A 84 -9.88 3.15 1.26
N ALA A 85 -9.26 3.52 2.38
CA ALA A 85 -8.79 4.88 2.62
C ALA A 85 -7.58 5.27 1.76
N THR A 86 -6.73 4.32 1.38
CA THR A 86 -5.60 4.57 0.49
C THR A 86 -6.11 4.85 -0.92
N VAL A 87 -7.03 4.01 -1.41
CA VAL A 87 -7.65 4.18 -2.73
C VAL A 87 -8.54 5.42 -2.78
N GLY A 88 -9.33 5.65 -1.74
CA GLY A 88 -10.19 6.83 -1.59
C GLY A 88 -9.39 8.13 -1.59
N LEU A 89 -8.25 8.16 -0.89
CA LEU A 89 -7.33 9.30 -0.94
C LEU A 89 -6.74 9.47 -2.34
N ALA A 90 -6.23 8.40 -2.96
CA ALA A 90 -5.67 8.48 -4.31
C ALA A 90 -6.70 9.02 -5.31
N LEU A 91 -7.92 8.46 -5.36
CA LEU A 91 -9.02 8.94 -6.19
C LEU A 91 -9.33 10.41 -5.91
N PHE A 92 -9.38 10.80 -4.63
CA PHE A 92 -9.59 12.18 -4.25
C PHE A 92 -8.49 13.12 -4.77
N LEU A 93 -7.23 12.74 -4.65
CA LEU A 93 -6.09 13.52 -5.14
C LEU A 93 -6.15 13.74 -6.67
N PHE A 94 -6.49 12.70 -7.44
CA PHE A 94 -6.55 12.80 -8.91
C PHE A 94 -7.81 13.51 -9.42
N MET A 95 -8.90 13.51 -8.66
CA MET A 95 -10.18 14.06 -9.11
C MET A 95 -10.47 15.46 -8.59
N GLN A 96 -9.71 15.94 -7.60
CA GLN A 96 -10.00 17.21 -6.95
C GLN A 96 -9.44 18.41 -7.72
N LYS A 97 -10.31 19.39 -8.01
CA LYS A 97 -9.95 20.66 -8.64
C LYS A 97 -9.33 21.65 -7.66
N ASN A 98 -9.79 21.64 -6.41
CA ASN A 98 -9.38 22.62 -5.40
C ASN A 98 -8.24 22.09 -4.51
N ILE A 99 -7.06 22.68 -4.69
CA ILE A 99 -5.84 22.32 -3.96
C ILE A 99 -6.00 22.41 -2.44
N LYS A 100 -6.83 23.32 -1.91
CA LYS A 100 -7.01 23.47 -0.46
C LYS A 100 -7.56 22.18 0.16
N PHE A 101 -8.52 21.54 -0.51
CA PHE A 101 -9.08 20.28 -0.02
C PHE A 101 -8.09 19.12 -0.15
N VAL A 102 -7.24 19.12 -1.18
CA VAL A 102 -6.13 18.17 -1.32
C VAL A 102 -5.19 18.22 -0.12
N VAL A 103 -4.77 19.42 0.28
CA VAL A 103 -3.90 19.62 1.45
C VAL A 103 -4.57 19.12 2.73
N VAL A 104 -5.84 19.50 2.95
CA VAL A 104 -6.60 19.08 4.13
C VAL A 104 -6.74 17.56 4.18
N ALA A 105 -7.03 16.91 3.05
CA ALA A 105 -7.17 15.46 3.00
C ALA A 105 -5.89 14.74 3.41
N ILE A 106 -4.73 15.17 2.88
CA ILE A 106 -3.43 14.59 3.24
C ILE A 106 -3.17 14.75 4.75
N LEU A 107 -3.38 15.95 5.29
CA LEU A 107 -3.16 16.21 6.72
C LEU A 107 -4.08 15.35 7.59
N LEU A 108 -5.37 15.23 7.24
CA LEU A 108 -6.32 14.37 7.97
C LEU A 108 -5.91 12.91 7.94
N TYR A 109 -5.44 12.41 6.78
CA TYR A 109 -4.99 11.03 6.65
C TYR A 109 -3.75 10.74 7.50
N VAL A 110 -2.75 11.60 7.41
CA VAL A 110 -1.50 11.47 8.17
C VAL A 110 -1.76 11.56 9.67
N LEU A 111 -2.59 12.51 10.11
CA LEU A 111 -2.97 12.65 11.51
C LEU A 111 -3.66 11.39 12.03
N LEU A 112 -4.65 10.87 11.29
CA LEU A 112 -5.38 9.68 11.68
C LEU A 112 -4.45 8.47 11.82
N LEU A 113 -3.58 8.21 10.84
CA LEU A 113 -2.63 7.09 10.89
C LEU A 113 -1.62 7.25 12.03
N THR A 114 -1.17 8.47 12.31
CA THR A 114 -0.22 8.76 13.39
C THR A 114 -0.87 8.50 14.75
N PHE A 115 -2.11 8.95 14.97
CA PHE A 115 -2.87 8.67 16.19
C PHE A 115 -3.19 7.18 16.34
N ALA A 116 -3.35 6.45 15.23
CA ALA A 116 -3.50 4.99 15.23
C ALA A 116 -2.20 4.23 15.55
N GLY A 117 -1.10 4.94 15.83
CA GLY A 117 0.22 4.34 16.06
C GLY A 117 0.83 3.68 14.81
N SER A 118 0.30 3.97 13.61
CA SER A 118 0.73 3.31 12.38
C SER A 118 2.07 3.84 11.88
N ARG A 119 3.10 2.99 12.00
CA ARG A 119 4.47 3.25 11.51
C ARG A 119 4.56 3.32 9.97
N SER A 120 3.54 2.88 9.23
CA SER A 120 3.49 2.93 7.76
C SER A 120 3.13 4.31 7.19
N ALA A 121 2.69 5.24 8.04
CA ALA A 121 2.39 6.62 7.63
C ALA A 121 3.58 7.31 6.94
N ILE A 122 4.83 6.96 7.32
CA ILE A 122 6.04 7.46 6.66
C ILE A 122 6.12 7.01 5.20
N ILE A 123 5.86 5.74 4.94
CA ILE A 123 5.98 5.14 3.59
C ILE A 123 4.90 5.74 2.68
N PHE A 124 3.74 6.07 3.25
CA PHE A 124 2.69 6.78 2.53
C PHE A 124 3.14 8.16 2.01
N VAL A 125 4.00 8.88 2.73
CA VAL A 125 4.58 10.16 2.25
C VAL A 125 5.38 9.96 0.95
N LEU A 126 6.01 8.79 0.76
CA LEU A 126 6.70 8.43 -0.50
C LEU A 126 5.72 8.16 -1.64
N ILE A 127 4.52 7.63 -1.38
CA ILE A 127 3.49 7.51 -2.42
C ILE A 127 2.99 8.89 -2.85
N ILE A 128 2.80 9.81 -1.89
CA ILE A 128 2.41 11.19 -2.20
C ILE A 128 3.43 11.79 -3.17
N PHE A 129 4.74 11.56 -2.98
CA PHE A 129 5.80 11.95 -3.93
C PHE A 129 5.60 11.40 -5.35
N ILE A 130 5.25 10.12 -5.49
CA ILE A 130 5.00 9.50 -6.80
C ILE A 130 3.76 10.14 -7.45
N CYS A 131 2.72 10.41 -6.65
CA CYS A 131 1.51 11.12 -7.10
C CYS A 131 1.78 12.59 -7.48
N LEU A 132 2.79 13.25 -6.88
CA LEU A 132 3.17 14.63 -7.22
C LEU A 132 3.60 14.80 -8.67
N SER A 133 4.26 13.78 -9.22
CA SER A 133 4.76 13.77 -10.60
C SER A 133 3.64 13.87 -11.63
N ILE A 134 2.38 13.61 -11.25
CA ILE A 134 1.23 13.56 -12.15
C ILE A 134 0.41 14.86 -12.12
N PHE A 135 0.65 15.77 -11.18
CA PHE A 135 0.06 17.13 -11.17
C PHE A 135 0.73 18.08 -12.20
N GLU A 136 1.14 17.59 -13.37
CA GLU A 136 1.74 18.42 -14.43
C GLU A 136 0.81 19.57 -14.86
N ASN A 137 -0.50 19.39 -14.71
CA ASN A 137 -1.52 20.36 -15.12
C ASN A 137 -1.61 21.64 -14.27
N ASN A 138 -0.98 21.67 -13.09
CA ASN A 138 -1.09 22.84 -12.21
C ASN A 138 0.24 23.06 -11.48
N LEU A 139 1.15 23.79 -12.13
CA LEU A 139 2.47 24.13 -11.59
C LEU A 139 2.41 24.71 -10.17
N LYS A 140 1.41 25.57 -9.88
CA LYS A 140 1.19 26.14 -8.54
C LYS A 140 0.79 25.09 -7.51
N ALA A 141 -0.01 24.10 -7.90
CA ALA A 141 -0.35 22.95 -7.06
C ALA A 141 0.89 22.08 -6.80
N LYS A 142 1.64 21.77 -7.85
CA LYS A 142 2.88 20.98 -7.79
C LYS A 142 3.90 21.59 -6.83
N GLU A 143 4.11 22.91 -6.88
CA GLU A 143 4.99 23.62 -5.95
C GLU A 143 4.50 23.60 -4.50
N LYS A 144 3.22 23.89 -4.25
CA LYS A 144 2.64 23.83 -2.90
C LYS A 144 2.73 22.44 -2.30
N MET A 145 2.42 21.43 -3.11
CA MET A 145 2.47 20.04 -2.70
C MET A 145 3.90 19.58 -2.44
N ARG A 146 4.88 19.99 -3.25
CA ARG A 146 6.31 19.74 -3.00
C ARG A 146 6.74 20.30 -1.64
N LYS A 147 6.29 21.51 -1.27
CA LYS A 147 6.57 22.11 0.05
C LYS A 147 5.95 21.29 1.19
N ILE A 148 4.70 20.86 1.05
CA ILE A 148 4.01 20.03 2.05
C ILE A 148 4.70 18.69 2.22
N VAL A 149 5.09 18.06 1.11
CA VAL A 149 5.78 16.77 1.16
C VAL A 149 7.15 16.91 1.81
N LEU A 150 7.91 17.96 1.48
CA LEU A 150 9.19 18.24 2.13
C LEU A 150 9.01 18.48 3.64
N PHE A 151 7.96 19.19 4.04
CA PHE A 151 7.57 19.34 5.43
C PHE A 151 7.24 17.98 6.08
N LEU A 152 6.44 17.14 5.42
CA LEU A 152 6.10 15.80 5.91
C LEU A 152 7.34 14.90 6.04
N CYS A 153 8.34 15.02 5.18
CA CYS A 153 9.61 14.30 5.32
C CYS A 153 10.42 14.72 6.54
N ILE A 154 10.36 16.00 6.93
CA ILE A 154 11.03 16.51 8.12
C ILE A 154 10.27 16.09 9.38
N VAL A 155 8.93 16.07 9.31
CA VAL A 155 8.06 15.74 10.44
C VAL A 155 7.86 14.23 10.62
N SER A 156 8.03 13.43 9.55
CA SER A 156 7.80 11.98 9.58
C SER A 156 8.62 11.24 10.63
N PRO A 157 9.92 11.55 10.88
CA PRO A 157 10.68 10.87 11.93
C PRO A 157 10.09 11.10 13.32
N ILE A 158 9.61 12.33 13.58
CA ILE A 158 8.96 12.71 14.84
C ILE A 158 7.63 11.98 14.99
N MET A 159 6.81 11.93 13.93
CA MET A 159 5.55 11.19 13.93
C MET A 159 5.75 9.69 14.15
N PHE A 160 6.80 9.11 13.58
CA PHE A 160 7.13 7.69 13.80
C PHE A 160 7.64 7.41 15.19
N TYR A 161 8.44 8.31 15.75
CA TYR A 161 8.84 8.23 17.16
C TYR A 161 7.61 8.23 18.08
N TYR A 162 6.68 9.18 17.86
CA TYR A 162 5.42 9.24 18.60
C TYR A 162 4.58 7.97 18.43
N ALA A 163 4.33 7.55 17.19
CA ALA A 163 3.55 6.34 16.88
C ALA A 163 4.16 5.07 17.49
N THR A 164 5.50 5.00 17.58
CA THR A 164 6.22 3.88 18.20
C THR A 164 6.02 3.82 19.70
N ASN A 165 6.08 4.98 20.37
CA ASN A 165 5.88 5.08 21.82
C ASN A 165 4.42 4.83 22.24
N VAL A 166 3.46 5.21 21.40
CA VAL A 166 2.03 4.92 21.65
C VAL A 166 1.75 3.42 21.68
N ARG A 167 2.50 2.60 20.93
CA ARG A 167 2.30 1.14 20.90
C ARG A 167 3.05 0.36 21.95
N SER A 168 4.23 0.81 22.36
CA SER A 168 5.13 -0.03 23.15
C SER A 168 6.26 0.78 23.75
N SER A 169 6.68 0.42 24.97
CA SER A 169 7.92 0.91 25.59
C SER A 169 9.14 0.31 24.89
N VAL A 170 9.47 0.81 23.70
CA VAL A 170 10.66 0.40 22.93
C VAL A 170 11.87 1.20 23.41
N ASP A 171 13.00 0.53 23.62
CA ASP A 171 14.28 1.18 23.88
C ASP A 171 14.63 2.20 22.76
N GLN A 172 15.00 3.42 23.15
CA GLN A 172 15.26 4.54 22.23
C GLN A 172 16.33 4.22 21.19
N SER A 173 17.34 3.42 21.56
CA SER A 173 18.40 2.99 20.64
C SER A 173 17.88 2.12 19.49
N SER A 174 16.80 1.37 19.74
CA SER A 174 16.16 0.48 18.77
C SER A 174 15.19 1.23 17.86
N VAL A 175 14.62 2.35 18.31
CA VAL A 175 13.68 3.17 17.49
C VAL A 175 14.39 3.77 16.27
N THR A 176 15.61 4.29 16.45
CA THR A 176 16.41 4.84 15.34
C THR A 176 16.75 3.77 14.31
N LYS A 177 17.11 2.56 14.75
CA LYS A 177 17.38 1.43 13.85
C LYS A 177 16.14 1.00 13.08
N LEU A 178 14.98 0.92 13.74
CA LEU A 178 13.69 0.62 13.11
C LEU A 178 13.28 1.68 12.09
N LEU A 179 13.54 2.95 12.39
CA LEU A 179 13.24 4.06 11.49
C LEU A 179 14.09 3.99 10.22
N VAL A 180 15.42 3.81 10.36
CA VAL A 180 16.33 3.66 9.23
C VAL A 180 16.02 2.41 8.41
N GLY A 181 15.78 1.26 9.07
CA GLY A 181 15.46 0.00 8.41
C GLY A 181 14.17 0.07 7.57
N ARG A 182 13.13 0.75 8.08
CA ARG A 182 11.84 0.89 7.39
C ARG A 182 11.82 1.95 6.30
N ILE A 183 12.54 3.07 6.46
CA ILE A 183 12.63 4.10 5.41
C ILE A 183 13.45 3.59 4.23
N SER A 184 14.53 2.87 4.51
CA SER A 184 15.43 2.36 3.48
C SER A 184 14.93 1.06 2.82
N MET A 185 13.88 0.43 3.36
CA MET A 185 13.41 -0.92 3.01
C MET A 185 14.50 -2.00 3.10
N VAL A 186 15.67 -1.68 3.65
CA VAL A 186 16.81 -2.59 3.76
C VAL A 186 16.50 -3.73 4.73
N GLU A 187 15.75 -3.45 5.80
CA GLU A 187 15.34 -4.48 6.76
C GLU A 187 14.48 -5.56 6.08
N LEU A 188 13.59 -5.17 5.18
CA LEU A 188 12.69 -6.11 4.48
C LEU A 188 13.44 -7.00 3.48
N ALA A 189 14.51 -6.48 2.87
CA ALA A 189 15.35 -7.24 1.94
C ALA A 189 16.42 -8.08 2.65
N SER A 190 16.98 -7.59 3.76
CA SER A 190 18.13 -8.24 4.43
C SER A 190 17.72 -9.51 5.16
N ILE A 191 16.53 -9.55 5.78
CA ILE A 191 16.06 -10.72 6.53
C ILE A 191 15.97 -11.99 5.65
N PRO A 192 15.29 -11.97 4.48
CA PRO A 192 15.27 -13.13 3.60
C PRO A 192 16.66 -13.52 3.08
N ILE A 193 17.53 -12.53 2.83
CA ILE A 193 18.88 -12.77 2.32
C ILE A 193 19.76 -13.45 3.37
N ASP A 194 19.74 -12.95 4.62
CA ASP A 194 20.44 -13.57 5.75
C ASP A 194 19.95 -15.01 5.95
N ALA A 195 18.63 -15.23 5.92
CA ALA A 195 18.07 -16.58 6.12
C ALA A 195 18.48 -17.60 5.05
N ILE A 196 18.66 -17.15 3.79
CA ILE A 196 19.21 -17.99 2.73
C ILE A 196 20.70 -18.27 2.96
N ASN A 197 21.48 -17.23 3.29
CA ASN A 197 22.93 -17.35 3.48
C ASN A 197 23.26 -18.26 4.68
N ASP A 198 22.52 -18.09 5.78
CA ASP A 198 22.72 -18.78 7.05
C ASP A 198 21.97 -20.12 7.12
N LYS A 199 21.20 -20.47 6.07
CA LYS A 199 20.38 -21.69 5.96
C LYS A 199 19.40 -21.87 7.13
N THR A 200 18.86 -20.77 7.66
CA THR A 200 17.88 -20.80 8.76
C THR A 200 16.43 -20.85 8.29
N MET A 201 16.20 -20.75 6.98
CA MET A 201 14.88 -20.70 6.38
C MET A 201 14.11 -22.03 6.49
N ASN A 202 12.86 -21.98 6.94
CA ASN A 202 11.95 -23.12 6.91
C ASN A 202 11.29 -23.26 5.52
N TYR A 203 11.92 -24.02 4.63
CA TYR A 203 11.44 -24.20 3.25
C TYR A 203 10.06 -24.87 3.15
N THR A 204 9.75 -25.81 4.04
CA THR A 204 8.42 -26.46 4.05
C THR A 204 7.30 -25.45 4.29
N LEU A 205 7.50 -24.56 5.26
CA LEU A 205 6.54 -23.50 5.57
C LEU A 205 6.52 -22.43 4.47
N TYR A 206 7.69 -22.14 3.88
CA TYR A 206 7.78 -21.24 2.73
C TYR A 206 6.99 -21.76 1.53
N ASP A 207 7.18 -23.01 1.13
CA ASP A 207 6.49 -23.60 -0.03
C ASP A 207 4.98 -23.72 0.21
N LYS A 208 4.57 -24.05 1.44
CA LYS A 208 3.15 -24.06 1.83
C LYS A 208 2.51 -22.67 1.66
N LYS A 209 3.25 -21.60 1.96
CA LYS A 209 2.71 -20.24 1.86
C LYS A 209 2.89 -19.61 0.49
N TYR A 210 4.12 -19.60 -0.02
CA TYR A 210 4.55 -18.87 -1.23
C TYR A 210 4.61 -19.73 -2.49
N GLY A 211 4.36 -21.05 -2.37
CA GLY A 211 4.18 -21.92 -3.51
C GLY A 211 3.10 -21.37 -4.45
N ILE A 212 3.41 -21.35 -5.75
CA ILE A 212 2.57 -20.71 -6.77
C ILE A 212 1.12 -21.22 -6.73
N ILE A 213 0.93 -22.53 -6.55
CA ILE A 213 -0.41 -23.14 -6.50
C ILE A 213 -1.20 -22.61 -5.30
N ASN A 214 -0.58 -22.56 -4.12
CA ASN A 214 -1.25 -22.12 -2.89
C ASN A 214 -1.56 -20.62 -2.95
N GLN A 215 -0.62 -19.81 -3.45
CA GLN A 215 -0.82 -18.38 -3.69
C GLN A 215 -1.99 -18.12 -4.66
N LEU A 216 -2.14 -18.93 -5.72
CA LEU A 216 -3.28 -18.85 -6.64
C LEU A 216 -4.59 -19.23 -5.94
N GLN A 217 -4.62 -20.33 -5.19
CA GLN A 217 -5.81 -20.77 -4.45
C GLN A 217 -6.28 -19.72 -3.44
N GLN A 218 -5.35 -19.16 -2.66
CA GLN A 218 -5.66 -18.09 -1.70
C GLN A 218 -6.10 -16.80 -2.41
N SER A 219 -5.51 -16.47 -3.56
CA SER A 219 -5.95 -15.33 -4.37
C SER A 219 -7.41 -15.48 -4.84
N PHE A 220 -7.85 -16.70 -5.15
CA PHE A 220 -9.26 -16.97 -5.47
C PHE A 220 -10.16 -16.86 -4.24
N ASN A 221 -9.71 -17.34 -3.09
CA ASN A 221 -10.45 -17.19 -1.83
C ASN A 221 -10.67 -15.71 -1.45
N GLU A 222 -9.69 -14.82 -1.68
CA GLU A 222 -9.81 -13.39 -1.37
C GLU A 222 -10.88 -12.65 -2.19
N VAL A 223 -11.12 -13.07 -3.43
CA VAL A 223 -12.11 -12.43 -4.32
C VAL A 223 -13.47 -13.12 -4.27
N SER A 224 -13.51 -14.36 -3.77
CA SER A 224 -14.70 -15.17 -3.69
C SER A 224 -15.39 -14.97 -2.33
N PRO A 225 -16.71 -14.75 -2.29
CA PRO A 225 -17.45 -14.80 -1.03
C PRO A 225 -17.53 -16.22 -0.45
N LEU A 226 -17.14 -17.23 -1.24
CA LEU A 226 -17.08 -18.63 -0.84
C LEU A 226 -15.62 -19.02 -0.59
N ASN A 227 -15.34 -19.67 0.55
CA ASN A 227 -14.04 -20.30 0.82
C ASN A 227 -13.91 -21.57 -0.05
N LEU A 228 -13.52 -21.38 -1.31
CA LEU A 228 -13.44 -22.45 -2.32
C LEU A 228 -12.28 -23.41 -2.05
N PHE A 229 -11.22 -22.90 -1.42
CA PHE A 229 -10.04 -23.66 -1.02
C PHE A 229 -9.82 -23.53 0.49
N GLU A 230 -9.02 -24.43 1.06
CA GLU A 230 -8.65 -24.36 2.48
C GLU A 230 -8.02 -23.01 2.81
N LEU A 231 -8.45 -22.39 3.91
CA LEU A 231 -7.94 -21.09 4.34
C LEU A 231 -6.50 -21.25 4.84
N ASP A 232 -5.61 -20.41 4.34
CA ASP A 232 -4.30 -20.17 4.96
C ASP A 232 -4.43 -19.06 6.02
N VAL A 233 -3.51 -19.03 6.97
CA VAL A 233 -3.43 -17.96 7.97
C VAL A 233 -2.97 -16.67 7.26
N ASN A 234 -3.55 -15.55 7.69
CA ASN A 234 -3.65 -14.30 6.92
C ASN A 234 -2.29 -13.89 6.30
N PRO A 235 -2.24 -13.42 5.03
CA PRO A 235 -0.99 -13.13 4.29
C PRO A 235 0.06 -12.28 5.04
N ASN A 236 -0.35 -11.49 6.03
CA ASN A 236 0.55 -10.66 6.85
C ASN A 236 1.20 -11.35 8.07
N GLN A 237 0.87 -12.60 8.39
CA GLN A 237 1.25 -13.21 9.68
C GLN A 237 2.56 -14.02 9.64
N TYR A 238 2.86 -14.73 8.54
CA TYR A 238 3.99 -15.68 8.50
C TYR A 238 5.36 -15.17 8.07
N HIS A 239 5.45 -13.99 7.50
CA HIS A 239 6.60 -13.70 6.65
C HIS A 239 7.94 -13.68 7.40
N ARG A 240 8.08 -12.85 8.45
CA ARG A 240 9.32 -12.79 9.25
C ARG A 240 9.67 -14.13 9.92
N PRO A 241 8.71 -14.86 10.52
CA PRO A 241 8.99 -16.15 11.14
C PRO A 241 9.54 -17.24 10.21
N ILE A 242 9.11 -17.30 8.94
CA ILE A 242 9.65 -18.28 7.95
C ILE A 242 11.17 -18.15 7.81
N PHE A 243 11.67 -16.90 7.75
CA PHE A 243 13.10 -16.60 7.60
C PHE A 243 13.87 -16.73 8.91
N LEU A 244 13.19 -16.59 10.06
CA LEU A 244 13.79 -16.80 11.38
C LEU A 244 13.82 -18.28 11.81
N GLY A 245 13.25 -19.20 11.03
CA GLY A 245 13.24 -20.63 11.32
C GLY A 245 12.23 -21.06 12.39
N ASN A 246 11.22 -20.24 12.64
CA ASN A 246 10.17 -20.54 13.62
C ASN A 246 9.19 -21.61 13.09
N ASP A 247 8.50 -22.28 14.00
CA ASP A 247 7.44 -23.27 13.73
C ASP A 247 6.05 -22.63 13.56
N GLU A 248 5.13 -23.31 12.88
CA GLU A 248 3.79 -22.78 12.54
C GLU A 248 2.98 -22.32 13.75
N LEU A 249 3.09 -23.02 14.89
CA LEU A 249 2.34 -22.69 16.12
C LEU A 249 2.81 -21.38 16.75
N SER A 250 4.12 -21.13 16.83
CA SER A 250 4.63 -19.86 17.36
C SER A 250 4.30 -18.65 16.49
N ILE A 251 3.89 -18.88 15.25
CA ILE A 251 3.51 -17.85 14.27
C ILE A 251 2.05 -17.45 14.42
N ILE A 252 1.19 -18.44 14.65
CA ILE A 252 -0.22 -18.20 14.95
C ILE A 252 -0.33 -17.42 16.27
N ASP A 253 0.50 -17.77 17.26
CA ASP A 253 0.47 -17.14 18.58
C ASP A 253 1.14 -15.76 18.64
N LYS A 254 1.93 -15.35 17.63
CA LYS A 254 2.65 -14.07 17.62
C LYS A 254 2.52 -13.39 16.26
N TYR A 255 1.76 -12.30 16.21
CA TYR A 255 1.73 -11.42 15.04
C TYR A 255 3.14 -10.84 14.76
N MET A 256 3.80 -11.34 13.72
CA MET A 256 5.12 -10.88 13.30
C MET A 256 5.09 -10.31 11.88
N SER A 257 4.37 -9.20 11.69
CA SER A 257 4.37 -8.53 10.38
C SER A 257 5.68 -7.85 10.07
N MET A 258 6.43 -8.42 9.14
CA MET A 258 7.28 -7.69 8.21
C MET A 258 7.30 -8.51 6.94
N ASN A 259 7.07 -7.87 5.81
CA ASN A 259 6.86 -8.51 4.51
C ASN A 259 8.07 -8.27 3.59
N MET A 260 8.14 -8.97 2.45
CA MET A 260 9.23 -8.84 1.49
C MET A 260 8.89 -7.82 0.40
N THR A 261 9.92 -7.27 -0.25
CA THR A 261 9.74 -6.44 -1.44
C THR A 261 9.65 -7.33 -2.68
N LEU A 262 8.91 -6.91 -3.71
CA LEU A 262 8.83 -7.63 -4.99
C LEU A 262 10.21 -8.10 -5.53
N PRO A 263 11.26 -7.23 -5.55
CA PRO A 263 12.58 -7.65 -6.00
C PRO A 263 13.20 -8.79 -5.18
N THR A 264 12.97 -8.75 -3.87
CA THR A 264 13.50 -9.76 -2.95
C THR A 264 12.72 -11.08 -3.10
N TYR A 265 11.42 -11.03 -3.38
CA TYR A 265 10.62 -12.24 -3.67
C TYR A 265 11.16 -13.00 -4.87
N PHE A 266 11.34 -12.33 -6.01
CA PHE A 266 11.89 -13.00 -7.18
C PHE A 266 13.33 -13.49 -6.95
N TYR A 267 14.11 -12.81 -6.10
CA TYR A 267 15.42 -13.29 -5.70
C TYR A 267 15.34 -14.61 -4.90
N VAL A 268 14.41 -14.74 -3.94
CA VAL A 268 14.22 -15.96 -3.14
C VAL A 268 13.76 -17.13 -4.02
N GLU A 269 12.85 -16.88 -4.97
CA GLU A 269 12.34 -17.91 -5.91
C GLU A 269 13.36 -18.36 -6.97
N THR A 270 14.36 -17.51 -7.27
CA THR A 270 15.28 -17.76 -8.39
C THR A 270 16.74 -17.55 -7.98
N ASN A 271 17.33 -16.43 -8.39
CA ASN A 271 18.64 -15.95 -7.97
C ASN A 271 18.73 -14.45 -8.25
N LEU A 272 19.88 -13.85 -7.93
CA LEU A 272 20.11 -12.40 -8.06
C LEU A 272 19.82 -11.88 -9.47
N PHE A 273 20.32 -12.57 -10.49
CA PHE A 273 20.25 -12.13 -11.88
C PHE A 273 18.80 -12.22 -12.41
N PHE A 274 18.17 -13.38 -12.28
CA PHE A 274 16.78 -13.56 -12.73
C PHE A 274 15.80 -12.73 -11.90
N GLY A 275 16.04 -12.57 -10.60
CA GLY A 275 15.22 -11.73 -9.74
C GLY A 275 15.17 -10.27 -10.19
N CYS A 276 16.32 -9.70 -10.56
CA CYS A 276 16.37 -8.35 -11.11
C CYS A 276 15.64 -8.26 -12.46
N ILE A 277 15.87 -9.22 -13.37
CA ILE A 277 15.22 -9.24 -14.69
C ILE A 277 13.70 -9.33 -14.57
N LEU A 278 13.18 -10.26 -13.76
CA LEU A 278 11.75 -10.44 -13.54
C LEU A 278 11.10 -9.19 -12.97
N THR A 279 11.78 -8.54 -12.01
CA THR A 279 11.32 -7.26 -11.46
C THR A 279 11.25 -6.17 -12.54
N ILE A 280 12.31 -6.02 -13.33
CA ILE A 280 12.38 -5.02 -14.41
C ILE A 280 11.25 -5.25 -15.41
N LEU A 281 11.05 -6.49 -15.85
CA LEU A 281 9.99 -6.87 -16.78
C LEU A 281 8.61 -6.56 -16.20
N PHE A 282 8.37 -6.94 -14.94
CA PHE A 282 7.09 -6.75 -14.29
C PHE A 282 6.74 -5.27 -14.11
N LEU A 283 7.66 -4.45 -13.59
CA LEU A 283 7.44 -3.02 -13.42
C LEU A 283 7.32 -2.29 -14.77
N SER A 284 8.09 -2.70 -15.78
CA SER A 284 7.97 -2.16 -17.14
C SER A 284 6.64 -2.52 -17.79
N LEU A 285 6.11 -3.72 -17.54
CA LEU A 285 4.80 -4.15 -18.02
C LEU A 285 3.67 -3.36 -17.36
N LEU A 286 3.75 -3.08 -16.05
CA LEU A 286 2.81 -2.18 -15.37
C LEU A 286 2.83 -0.77 -15.98
N TYR A 287 4.02 -0.23 -16.25
CA TYR A 287 4.16 1.07 -16.91
C TYR A 287 3.56 1.05 -18.32
N TYR A 288 3.86 0.03 -19.12
CA TYR A 288 3.31 -0.13 -20.46
C TYR A 288 1.77 -0.19 -20.43
N PHE A 289 1.21 -0.96 -19.51
CA PHE A 289 -0.25 -1.08 -19.34
C PHE A 289 -0.89 0.24 -18.94
N TRP A 290 -0.24 1.01 -18.05
CA TRP A 290 -0.66 2.36 -17.71
C TRP A 290 -0.67 3.28 -18.93
N VAL A 291 0.44 3.38 -19.66
CA VAL A 291 0.56 4.32 -20.79
C VAL A 291 -0.50 4.05 -21.86
N ARG A 292 -0.76 2.78 -22.18
CA ARG A 292 -1.76 2.37 -23.17
C ARG A 292 -3.19 2.75 -22.77
N ASN A 293 -3.47 2.81 -21.47
CA ASN A 293 -4.80 3.05 -20.90
C ASN A 293 -4.85 4.34 -20.07
N SER A 294 -3.98 5.27 -20.40
CA SER A 294 -3.64 6.42 -19.59
C SER A 294 -4.73 7.48 -19.48
N ASP A 295 -5.83 7.36 -20.24
CA ASP A 295 -7.04 8.18 -20.03
C ASP A 295 -7.91 7.66 -18.87
N ASN A 296 -7.61 6.45 -18.39
CA ASN A 296 -8.31 5.80 -17.31
C ASN A 296 -7.65 6.10 -15.95
N ILE A 297 -8.14 7.16 -15.31
CA ILE A 297 -7.75 7.57 -13.95
C ILE A 297 -7.86 6.44 -12.92
N TYR A 298 -8.83 5.54 -13.08
CA TYR A 298 -9.04 4.44 -12.15
C TYR A 298 -7.94 3.40 -12.26
N LEU A 299 -7.47 3.15 -13.48
CA LEU A 299 -6.34 2.25 -13.70
C LEU A 299 -5.04 2.85 -13.16
N LEU A 300 -4.83 4.15 -13.37
CA LEU A 300 -3.67 4.85 -12.80
C LEU A 300 -3.65 4.75 -11.26
N VAL A 301 -4.78 5.02 -10.61
CA VAL A 301 -4.93 4.82 -9.16
C VAL A 301 -4.64 3.37 -8.79
N GLY A 302 -5.19 2.42 -9.55
CA GLY A 302 -4.93 1.00 -9.37
C GLY A 302 -3.44 0.67 -9.35
N ILE A 303 -2.70 1.11 -10.38
CA ILE A 303 -1.28 0.84 -10.51
C ILE A 303 -0.46 1.50 -9.40
N ILE A 304 -0.76 2.75 -9.03
CA ILE A 304 -0.04 3.44 -7.94
C ILE A 304 -0.25 2.76 -6.59
N THR A 305 -1.49 2.39 -6.26
CA THR A 305 -1.79 1.68 -5.01
C THR A 305 -1.09 0.33 -4.97
N GLN A 306 -0.99 -0.37 -6.10
CA GLN A 306 -0.30 -1.66 -6.18
C GLN A 306 1.22 -1.53 -6.08
N LEU A 307 1.82 -0.51 -6.69
CA LEU A 307 3.25 -0.22 -6.51
C LEU A 307 3.60 0.01 -5.05
N TYR A 308 2.72 0.66 -4.28
CA TYR A 308 2.89 0.80 -2.84
C TYR A 308 2.86 -0.55 -2.11
N TYR A 309 1.89 -1.41 -2.42
CA TYR A 309 1.82 -2.75 -1.84
C TYR A 309 3.06 -3.59 -2.18
N MET A 310 3.59 -3.48 -3.40
CA MET A 310 4.83 -4.19 -3.82
C MET A 310 6.09 -3.70 -3.09
N LEU A 311 6.12 -2.44 -2.67
CA LEU A 311 7.24 -1.86 -1.95
C LEU A 311 7.23 -2.18 -0.46
N GLN A 312 6.04 -2.32 0.13
CA GLN A 312 5.90 -2.48 1.58
C GLN A 312 5.56 -3.90 2.00
N TYR A 313 4.81 -4.63 1.18
CA TYR A 313 4.29 -5.96 1.51
C TYR A 313 3.94 -6.82 0.31
N PHE A 314 4.95 -7.20 -0.45
CA PHE A 314 4.72 -8.05 -1.61
C PHE A 314 4.25 -9.46 -1.19
N ASP A 315 3.07 -9.82 -1.66
CA ASP A 315 2.43 -11.14 -1.61
C ASP A 315 1.37 -11.16 -2.74
N TRP A 316 1.27 -12.24 -3.53
CA TRP A 316 0.34 -12.27 -4.66
C TRP A 316 -1.11 -12.18 -4.22
N VAL A 317 -1.43 -12.82 -3.09
CA VAL A 317 -2.75 -12.77 -2.46
C VAL A 317 -3.13 -11.32 -2.13
N MET A 318 -2.17 -10.55 -1.60
CA MET A 318 -2.37 -9.13 -1.28
C MET A 318 -2.52 -8.25 -2.52
N LEU A 319 -1.81 -8.55 -3.61
CA LEU A 319 -2.01 -7.82 -4.86
C LEU A 319 -3.42 -8.03 -5.41
N VAL A 320 -3.89 -9.28 -5.42
CA VAL A 320 -5.23 -9.63 -5.89
C VAL A 320 -6.30 -9.02 -4.99
N ALA A 321 -6.18 -9.18 -3.66
CA ALA A 321 -7.06 -8.54 -2.68
C ALA A 321 -7.05 -7.01 -2.84
N GLY A 322 -5.88 -6.42 -3.10
CA GLY A 322 -5.72 -5.01 -3.40
C GLY A 322 -6.49 -4.58 -4.65
N PHE A 323 -6.40 -5.34 -5.74
CA PHE A 323 -7.12 -5.04 -7.00
C PHE A 323 -8.62 -5.15 -6.80
N TYR A 324 -9.06 -6.15 -6.03
CA TYR A 324 -10.46 -6.34 -5.69
C TYR A 324 -11.00 -5.18 -4.84
N ARG A 325 -10.29 -4.77 -3.79
CA ARG A 325 -10.64 -3.58 -2.97
C ARG A 325 -10.68 -2.30 -3.80
N ILE A 326 -9.72 -2.11 -4.70
CA ILE A 326 -9.70 -0.98 -5.64
C ILE A 326 -10.96 -0.99 -6.51
N PHE A 327 -11.29 -2.14 -7.10
CA PHE A 327 -12.51 -2.33 -7.90
C PHE A 327 -13.77 -2.00 -7.09
N LEU A 328 -13.94 -2.55 -5.89
CA LEU A 328 -15.08 -2.29 -5.01
C LEU A 328 -15.16 -0.82 -4.60
N THR A 329 -14.02 -0.18 -4.32
CA THR A 329 -13.95 1.24 -3.95
C THR A 329 -14.36 2.14 -5.11
N ILE A 330 -13.90 1.84 -6.33
CA ILE A 330 -14.31 2.56 -7.54
C ILE A 330 -15.81 2.35 -7.81
N PHE A 331 -16.30 1.13 -7.63
CA PHE A 331 -17.71 0.80 -7.78
C PHE A 331 -18.57 1.58 -6.79
N ALA A 332 -18.19 1.60 -5.50
CA ALA A 332 -18.87 2.36 -4.46
C ALA A 332 -18.90 3.86 -4.76
N LEU A 333 -17.79 4.44 -5.23
CA LEU A 333 -17.72 5.84 -5.65
C LEU A 333 -18.72 6.14 -6.77
N LYS A 334 -18.79 5.30 -7.80
CA LYS A 334 -19.74 5.47 -8.92
C LYS A 334 -21.20 5.38 -8.46
N CYS A 335 -21.50 4.46 -7.56
CA CYS A 335 -22.84 4.32 -6.97
C CYS A 335 -23.22 5.58 -6.16
N ILE A 336 -22.30 6.10 -5.35
CA ILE A 336 -22.49 7.32 -4.57
C ILE A 336 -22.69 8.54 -5.48
N GLU A 337 -21.92 8.67 -6.56
CA GLU A 337 -22.14 9.73 -7.54
C GLU A 337 -23.52 9.66 -8.17
N LYS A 338 -23.93 8.47 -8.62
CA LYS A 338 -25.26 8.27 -9.20
C LYS A 338 -26.35 8.66 -8.21
N PHE A 339 -26.21 8.25 -6.95
CA PHE A 339 -27.14 8.59 -5.88
C PHE A 339 -27.23 10.11 -5.65
N PHE A 340 -26.09 10.81 -5.51
CA PHE A 340 -26.10 12.27 -5.30
C PHE A 340 -26.62 13.05 -6.52
N ASN A 341 -26.35 12.58 -7.74
CA ASN A 341 -26.91 13.18 -8.96
C ASN A 341 -28.43 13.01 -9.05
N ILE A 342 -28.97 11.89 -8.58
CA ILE A 342 -30.43 11.70 -8.50
C ILE A 342 -31.02 12.70 -7.50
N ILE A 343 -30.43 12.82 -6.30
CA ILE A 343 -30.91 13.73 -5.26
C ILE A 343 -30.89 15.19 -5.74
N SER A 344 -29.79 15.64 -6.34
CA SER A 344 -29.67 17.03 -6.80
C SER A 344 -30.68 17.37 -7.91
N ASN A 345 -30.93 16.42 -8.82
CA ASN A 345 -31.95 16.58 -9.86
C ASN A 345 -33.38 16.55 -9.30
N TRP A 346 -33.62 15.81 -8.22
CA TRP A 346 -34.92 15.76 -7.55
C TRP A 346 -35.22 17.08 -6.82
N ASP A 347 -34.23 17.62 -6.11
CA ASP A 347 -34.30 18.91 -5.42
C ASP A 347 -34.47 20.09 -6.40
N PHE A 348 -33.86 19.99 -7.60
CA PHE A 348 -34.10 20.95 -8.69
C PHE A 348 -35.53 20.88 -9.23
N ARG A 349 -36.10 19.68 -9.42
CA ARG A 349 -37.48 19.53 -9.89
C ARG A 349 -38.50 20.11 -8.90
N LEU A 350 -38.29 19.91 -7.60
CA LEU A 350 -39.15 20.47 -6.56
C LEU A 350 -39.15 22.01 -6.54
N LYS A 351 -38.00 22.64 -6.85
CA LYS A 351 -37.87 24.11 -6.96
C LYS A 351 -38.43 24.72 -8.24
N VAL A 352 -38.59 23.92 -9.31
CA VAL A 352 -39.19 24.37 -10.58
C VAL A 352 -40.71 24.18 -10.57
N SER A 353 -41.22 23.29 -9.72
CA SER A 353 -42.67 23.06 -9.52
C SER A 353 -43.32 23.95 -8.45
N SER A 354 -42.54 24.80 -7.77
CA SER A 354 -42.98 25.82 -6.81
C SER A 354 -42.90 27.20 -7.42
#